data_AF-A0A183EPV5-F1
#
_entry.id   AF-A0A183EPV5-F1
#
_cell.length_a   1.000
_cell.length_b   1.000
_cell.length_c   1.000
_cell.angle_alpha   90.00
_cell.angle_beta   90.00
_cell.angle_gamma   90.00
#
_symmetry.space_group_name_H-M   'P 1'
#
loop_
_entity.id
_entity.type
_entity.pdbx_description
1 polymer ?
#
loop_
_entity_poly.entity_id
_entity_poly.type
_entity_poly.pdbx_seq_one_letter_code
_entity_poly.pdbx_strand_id
1 'polypeptide(L)'
;LSFLEFYLHRCLERIAGSFIFAADYFNQSVFGWEPLVEDWHLKQLSMAIKNNAVTVDVFADERSTFNINITQAFLRQAMHLSSQLSEIKQAFDDDFRGTCMRSRSDHLPYILHNETGSDLRFTTEVNDVIEARKMQRKSTAKWYLTAAGTTTTFEFPTKRLAIIDSSEEMRQLIVRVDGWDEISPVNVDAVGTYFRLAMHSASR
;
A
#
# COMPACT_ATOMS: atom_id res chain seq x y z
N LEU A 1 -5.12 12.18 4.65
CA LEU A 1 -4.53 12.47 5.98
C LEU A 1 -3.32 13.37 5.75
N SER A 2 -3.38 14.64 6.17
CA SER A 2 -2.27 15.57 6.04
C SER A 2 -1.24 15.27 7.13
N PHE A 3 -0.10 14.69 6.75
CA PHE A 3 1.01 14.48 7.68
C PHE A 3 1.98 15.65 7.56
N LEU A 4 2.07 16.47 8.61
CA LEU A 4 3.25 17.30 8.82
C LEU A 4 4.42 16.37 9.10
N GLU A 5 5.42 16.36 8.22
CA GLU A 5 6.72 15.75 8.48
C GLU A 5 7.38 16.45 9.68
N PHE A 6 7.39 15.78 10.84
CA PHE A 6 8.20 16.20 11.98
C PHE A 6 9.64 15.72 11.79
N TYR A 7 10.47 16.54 11.14
CA TYR A 7 11.93 16.39 11.18
C TYR A 7 12.43 16.79 12.57
N LEU A 8 12.43 15.82 13.49
CA LEU A 8 13.05 15.98 14.80
C LEU A 8 14.58 15.89 14.67
N HIS A 9 15.18 17.03 14.31
CA HIS A 9 16.62 17.20 14.29
C HIS A 9 17.17 16.93 15.70
N ARG A 10 18.15 16.01 15.79
CA ARG A 10 18.95 15.65 16.98
C ARG A 10 19.79 16.80 17.57
N CYS A 11 19.30 18.04 17.50
CA CYS A 11 19.96 19.27 17.91
C CYS A 11 19.16 20.05 18.98
N LEU A 12 17.90 19.69 19.24
CA LEU A 12 17.08 20.30 20.29
C LEU A 12 17.12 19.42 21.55
N GLU A 13 17.85 19.88 22.59
CA GLU A 13 17.85 19.23 23.92
C GLU A 13 16.47 19.28 24.60
N ARG A 14 15.57 20.15 24.11
CA ARG A 14 14.21 20.32 24.63
C ARG A 14 13.24 20.69 23.50
N ILE A 15 12.21 19.87 23.32
CA ILE A 15 11.09 20.15 22.42
C ILE A 15 9.94 20.66 23.27
N ALA A 16 9.42 21.86 22.98
CA ALA A 16 8.26 22.41 23.68
C ALA A 16 7.14 22.75 22.69
N GLY A 17 5.94 22.22 22.90
CA GLY A 17 4.80 22.47 22.01
C GLY A 17 3.45 22.15 22.64
N SER A 18 2.42 22.85 22.18
CA SER A 18 1.01 22.55 22.48
C SER A 18 0.43 21.65 21.40
N PHE A 19 -0.33 20.64 21.78
CA PHE A 19 -0.91 19.69 20.83
C PHE A 19 -2.22 19.11 21.37
N ILE A 20 -3.00 18.49 20.48
CA ILE A 20 -4.22 17.76 20.82
C ILE A 20 -3.91 16.29 20.64
N PHE A 21 -4.12 15.50 21.69
CA PHE A 21 -3.97 14.05 21.65
C PHE A 21 -5.35 13.41 21.61
N ALA A 22 -5.65 12.73 20.52
CA ALA A 22 -6.87 11.96 20.34
C ALA A 22 -6.53 10.63 19.67
N ALA A 23 -7.32 9.60 19.94
CA ALA A 23 -7.12 8.29 19.35
C ALA A 23 -8.47 7.62 19.09
N ASP A 24 -8.66 7.16 17.86
CA ASP A 24 -9.84 6.38 17.47
C ASP A 24 -9.46 4.92 17.24
N TYR A 25 -10.41 4.03 17.45
CA TYR A 25 -10.29 2.63 17.05
C TYR A 25 -11.43 2.25 16.10
N PHE A 26 -11.17 1.32 15.19
CA PHE A 26 -12.18 0.86 14.25
C PHE A 26 -13.03 -0.24 14.90
N ASN A 27 -14.28 0.09 15.23
CA ASN A 27 -15.23 -0.89 15.74
C ASN A 27 -15.81 -1.73 14.60
N GLN A 28 -15.32 -2.97 14.49
CA GLN A 28 -15.78 -3.95 13.51
C GLN A 28 -17.26 -4.36 13.67
N SER A 29 -17.86 -4.21 14.86
CA SER A 29 -19.24 -4.62 15.11
C SER A 29 -20.29 -3.66 14.56
N VAL A 30 -19.99 -2.36 14.57
CA VAL A 30 -20.83 -1.29 13.98
C VAL A 30 -20.27 -0.79 12.65
N PHE A 31 -19.14 -1.34 12.21
CA PHE A 31 -18.43 -0.95 10.99
C PHE A 31 -18.15 0.56 10.93
N GLY A 32 -17.57 1.10 12.01
CA GLY A 32 -17.35 2.53 12.15
C GLY A 32 -16.16 2.86 13.06
N TRP A 33 -15.73 4.12 13.04
CA TRP A 33 -14.71 4.63 13.94
C TRP A 33 -15.34 5.10 15.24
N GLU A 34 -14.73 4.74 16.37
CA GLU A 34 -15.14 5.18 17.69
C GLU A 34 -13.94 5.79 18.43
N PRO A 35 -14.14 6.88 19.18
CA PRO A 35 -13.07 7.49 19.96
C PRO A 35 -12.68 6.59 21.12
N LEU A 36 -11.41 6.19 21.19
CA LEU A 36 -10.80 5.53 22.35
C LEU A 36 -10.32 6.57 23.36
N VAL A 37 -9.70 7.64 22.87
CA VAL A 37 -9.24 8.79 23.66
C VAL A 37 -9.84 10.04 23.03
N GLU A 38 -10.65 10.76 23.83
CA GLU A 38 -11.24 12.04 23.40
C GLU A 38 -10.17 13.13 23.29
N ASP A 39 -10.49 14.23 22.62
CA ASP A 39 -9.57 15.35 22.38
C ASP A 39 -8.95 15.89 23.68
N TRP A 40 -7.71 15.46 23.94
CA TRP A 40 -6.95 15.90 25.10
C TRP A 40 -6.02 17.05 24.72
N HIS A 41 -6.43 18.26 25.10
CA HIS A 41 -5.67 19.48 24.87
C HIS A 41 -4.49 19.57 25.84
N LEU A 42 -3.29 19.56 25.27
CA LEU A 42 -2.03 19.63 25.97
C LEU A 42 -1.39 20.99 25.73
N LYS A 43 -1.17 21.73 26.82
CA LYS A 43 -0.61 23.07 26.81
C LYS A 43 0.89 23.05 26.53
N GLN A 44 1.59 22.07 27.10
CA GLN A 44 3.03 21.93 26.92
C GLN A 44 3.46 20.46 27.01
N LEU A 45 4.01 19.92 25.93
CA LEU A 45 4.94 18.80 25.97
C LEU A 45 6.33 19.34 26.29
N SER A 46 7.10 18.75 27.17
CA SER A 46 8.56 18.86 27.13
C SER A 46 9.23 17.49 27.13
N MET A 47 9.97 17.21 26.07
CA MET A 47 10.80 16.02 25.97
C MET A 47 12.26 16.42 26.16
N ALA A 48 12.91 15.79 27.14
CA ALA A 48 14.34 15.94 27.41
C ALA A 48 15.01 14.57 27.33
N ILE A 49 16.11 14.48 26.59
CA ILE A 49 16.91 13.26 26.48
C ILE A 49 18.21 13.50 27.22
N LYS A 50 18.40 12.86 28.37
CA LYS A 50 19.62 12.97 29.17
C LYS A 50 20.14 11.59 29.53
N ASN A 51 21.41 11.32 29.26
CA ASN A 51 22.09 10.07 29.62
C ASN A 51 21.33 8.80 29.18
N ASN A 52 20.83 8.76 27.95
CA ASN A 52 20.05 7.65 27.39
C ASN A 52 18.68 7.41 28.06
N ALA A 53 18.25 8.28 28.97
CA ALA A 53 16.90 8.32 29.51
C ALA A 53 16.09 9.42 28.81
N VAL A 54 14.89 9.06 28.39
CA VAL A 54 13.92 9.99 27.81
C VAL A 54 12.94 10.38 28.92
N THR A 55 12.94 11.66 29.30
CA THR A 55 11.95 12.23 30.22
C THR A 55 10.95 13.03 29.39
N VAL A 56 9.67 12.69 29.54
CA VAL A 56 8.57 13.38 28.86
C VAL A 56 7.68 13.97 29.95
N ASP A 57 7.68 15.30 30.05
CA ASP A 57 6.75 16.03 30.90
C ASP A 57 5.58 16.50 30.05
N VAL A 58 4.37 16.26 30.52
CA VAL A 58 3.14 16.61 29.81
C VAL A 58 2.29 17.47 30.73
N PHE A 59 2.02 18.70 30.31
CA PHE A 59 1.14 19.63 31.01
C PHE A 59 -0.14 19.80 30.19
N ALA A 60 -1.24 19.28 30.74
CA ALA A 60 -2.57 19.49 30.20
C ALA A 60 -3.07 20.91 30.50
N ASP A 61 -4.01 21.39 29.69
CA ASP A 61 -4.74 22.61 30.00
C ASP A 61 -5.67 22.42 31.22
N GLU A 62 -5.90 23.47 32.01
CA GLU A 62 -6.66 23.39 33.27
C GLU A 62 -8.12 22.96 33.07
N ARG A 63 -8.65 23.16 31.86
CA ARG A 63 -10.01 22.79 31.46
C ARG A 63 -10.07 21.50 30.64
N SER A 64 -8.92 20.88 30.36
CA SER A 64 -8.82 19.71 29.50
C SER A 64 -8.80 18.44 30.34
N THR A 65 -9.78 17.56 30.10
CA THR A 65 -9.89 16.27 30.77
C THR A 65 -9.40 15.15 29.86
N PHE A 66 -8.58 14.25 30.40
CA PHE A 66 -8.16 13.06 29.68
C PHE A 66 -9.23 11.97 29.81
N ASN A 67 -10.13 11.90 28.84
CA ASN A 67 -11.24 10.93 28.82
C ASN A 67 -10.89 9.73 27.94
N ILE A 68 -11.07 8.53 28.49
CA ILE A 68 -10.87 7.26 27.77
C ILE A 68 -12.20 6.51 27.71
N ASN A 69 -12.59 6.14 26.49
CA ASN A 69 -13.79 5.38 26.23
C ASN A 69 -13.43 3.91 25.94
N ILE A 70 -13.63 3.05 26.95
CA ILE A 70 -13.38 1.61 26.83
C ILE A 70 -14.71 0.91 26.57
N THR A 71 -14.94 0.51 25.31
CA THR A 71 -16.14 -0.22 24.93
C THR A 71 -15.94 -1.73 25.04
N GLN A 72 -17.05 -2.48 25.08
CA GLN A 72 -17.00 -3.94 25.03
C GLN A 72 -16.41 -4.46 23.70
N ALA A 73 -16.68 -3.76 22.59
CA ALA A 73 -16.14 -4.12 21.27
C ALA A 73 -14.61 -3.96 21.24
N PHE A 74 -14.11 -2.86 21.79
CA PHE A 74 -12.67 -2.63 21.97
C PHE A 74 -12.04 -3.74 22.80
N LEU A 75 -12.61 -4.08 23.96
CA LEU A 75 -12.06 -5.14 24.82
C LEU A 75 -11.95 -6.48 24.11
N ARG A 76 -12.98 -6.90 23.36
CA ARG A 76 -12.93 -8.17 22.61
C ARG A 76 -11.84 -8.15 21.54
N GLN A 77 -11.73 -7.06 20.78
CA GLN A 77 -10.70 -6.90 19.75
C GLN A 77 -9.30 -6.85 20.35
N ALA A 78 -9.12 -6.15 21.47
CA ALA A 78 -7.85 -6.04 22.19
C ALA A 78 -7.44 -7.39 22.79
N MET A 79 -8.36 -8.15 23.37
CA MET A 79 -8.09 -9.51 23.85
C MET A 79 -7.67 -10.42 22.71
N HIS A 80 -8.38 -10.38 21.57
CA HIS A 80 -8.02 -11.14 20.39
C HIS A 80 -6.62 -10.76 19.86
N LEU A 81 -6.36 -9.46 19.69
CA LEU A 81 -5.07 -8.94 19.28
C LEU A 81 -3.96 -9.36 20.26
N SER A 82 -4.20 -9.29 21.56
CA SER A 82 -3.22 -9.67 22.59
C SER A 82 -2.87 -11.15 22.53
N SER A 83 -3.84 -12.02 22.23
CA SER A 83 -3.61 -13.45 22.08
C SER A 83 -2.77 -13.79 20.84
N GLN A 84 -2.89 -12.97 19.80
CA GLN A 84 -2.13 -13.12 18.55
C GLN A 84 -0.87 -12.24 18.52
N LEU A 85 -0.62 -11.41 19.53
CA LEU A 85 0.44 -10.39 19.49
C LEU A 85 1.83 -11.03 19.38
N SER A 86 2.04 -12.19 19.99
CA SER A 86 3.30 -12.94 19.87
C SER A 86 3.52 -13.44 18.44
N GLU A 87 2.49 -13.97 17.80
CA GLU A 87 2.54 -14.43 16.40
C GLU A 87 2.74 -13.25 15.46
N ILE A 88 2.03 -12.14 15.69
CA ILE A 88 2.16 -10.89 14.94
C ILE A 88 3.57 -10.32 15.11
N LYS A 89 4.11 -10.29 16.33
CA LYS A 89 5.46 -9.80 16.60
C LYS A 89 6.51 -10.69 15.94
N GLN A 90 6.38 -12.01 16.06
CA GLN A 90 7.26 -12.94 15.40
C GLN A 90 7.19 -12.77 13.87
N ALA A 91 5.98 -12.58 13.32
CA ALA A 91 5.78 -12.28 11.92
C ALA A 91 6.40 -10.93 11.49
N PHE A 92 6.43 -9.93 12.38
CA PHE A 92 7.14 -8.66 12.15
C PHE A 92 8.66 -8.81 12.20
N ASP A 93 9.17 -9.64 13.12
CA ASP A 93 10.61 -9.86 13.32
C ASP A 93 11.22 -10.78 12.23
N ASP A 94 10.52 -11.86 11.87
CA ASP A 94 10.97 -12.84 10.87
C ASP A 94 10.73 -12.36 9.44
N ASP A 95 9.60 -11.68 9.18
CA ASP A 95 9.24 -11.23 7.84
C ASP A 95 8.25 -10.05 7.84
N PHE A 96 8.73 -8.86 8.26
CA PHE A 96 8.02 -7.58 8.12
C PHE A 96 7.37 -7.40 6.73
N ARG A 97 7.93 -8.08 5.71
CA ARG A 97 7.55 -8.01 4.30
C ARG A 97 6.46 -9.00 3.88
N GLY A 98 6.30 -10.14 4.54
CA GLY A 98 5.32 -11.17 4.16
C GLY A 98 3.93 -10.92 4.73
N THR A 99 3.86 -10.48 5.99
CA THR A 99 2.60 -10.45 6.75
C THR A 99 1.80 -9.17 6.51
N CYS A 100 2.47 -8.02 6.35
CA CYS A 100 1.78 -6.77 6.00
C CYS A 100 1.25 -6.77 4.56
N MET A 101 1.82 -7.60 3.67
CA MET A 101 1.40 -7.69 2.27
C MET A 101 0.16 -8.53 2.05
N ARG A 102 -0.15 -9.46 2.96
CA ARG A 102 -1.32 -10.34 2.80
C ARG A 102 -2.60 -9.79 3.40
N SER A 103 -2.53 -8.87 4.35
CA SER A 103 -3.73 -8.53 5.15
C SER A 103 -4.58 -7.41 4.54
N ARG A 104 -4.02 -6.52 3.70
CA ARG A 104 -4.78 -5.42 3.06
C ARG A 104 -4.26 -4.95 1.70
N SER A 105 -3.43 -5.71 0.98
CA SER A 105 -3.25 -5.39 -0.44
C SER A 105 -4.51 -5.83 -1.15
N ASP A 106 -5.21 -4.88 -1.75
CA ASP A 106 -6.39 -5.11 -2.57
C ASP A 106 -6.05 -6.07 -3.71
N HIS A 107 -6.17 -7.38 -3.44
CA HIS A 107 -6.10 -8.48 -4.41
C HIS A 107 -7.35 -8.47 -5.29
N LEU A 108 -7.71 -7.33 -5.86
CA LEU A 108 -8.77 -7.25 -6.84
C LEU A 108 -8.24 -7.86 -8.14
N PRO A 109 -8.71 -9.07 -8.53
CA PRO A 109 -8.27 -9.68 -9.76
C PRO A 109 -8.74 -8.81 -10.92
N TYR A 110 -7.79 -8.37 -11.75
CA TYR A 110 -8.08 -7.71 -13.01
C TYR A 110 -8.55 -8.76 -14.00
N ILE A 111 -9.44 -8.34 -14.90
CA ILE A 111 -10.03 -9.21 -15.90
C ILE A 111 -9.71 -8.62 -17.27
N LEU A 112 -9.00 -9.39 -18.09
CA LEU A 112 -8.78 -9.07 -19.50
C LEU A 112 -9.73 -9.91 -20.34
N HIS A 113 -10.56 -9.24 -21.14
CA HIS A 113 -11.44 -9.87 -22.12
C HIS A 113 -10.86 -9.69 -23.52
N ASN A 114 -10.59 -10.79 -24.23
CA ASN A 114 -10.00 -10.74 -25.56
C ASN A 114 -11.08 -10.70 -26.65
N GLU A 115 -11.36 -9.51 -27.17
CA GLU A 115 -12.26 -9.30 -28.31
C GLU A 115 -11.52 -9.10 -29.63
N THR A 116 -10.22 -9.39 -29.70
CA THR A 116 -9.40 -9.11 -30.89
C THR A 116 -9.61 -10.10 -32.04
N GLY A 117 -10.27 -11.23 -31.80
CA GLY A 117 -10.49 -12.30 -32.78
C GLY A 117 -9.28 -13.22 -33.02
N SER A 118 -8.13 -12.94 -32.39
CA SER A 118 -6.91 -13.77 -32.42
C SER A 118 -6.40 -14.03 -31.01
N ASP A 119 -5.53 -15.03 -30.86
CA ASP A 119 -4.86 -15.29 -29.60
C ASP A 119 -3.91 -14.13 -29.25
N LEU A 120 -3.95 -13.69 -27.99
CA LEU A 120 -3.07 -12.65 -27.49
C LEU A 120 -2.28 -13.14 -26.29
N ARG A 121 -1.09 -12.58 -26.14
CA ARG A 121 -0.21 -12.77 -24.99
C ARG A 121 0.04 -11.44 -24.32
N PHE A 122 -0.08 -11.38 -23.01
CA PHE A 122 0.18 -10.15 -22.27
C PHE A 122 1.04 -10.38 -21.03
N THR A 123 1.69 -9.32 -20.55
CA THR A 123 2.45 -9.35 -19.30
C THR A 123 2.32 -8.04 -18.53
N THR A 124 2.29 -8.15 -17.21
CA THR A 124 2.31 -7.04 -16.24
C THR A 124 3.75 -6.61 -15.88
N GLU A 125 4.76 -7.39 -16.26
CA GLU A 125 6.17 -7.14 -15.94
C GLU A 125 6.84 -6.27 -17.01
N VAL A 126 6.21 -5.13 -17.30
CA VAL A 126 6.62 -4.20 -18.38
C VAL A 126 8.07 -3.75 -18.22
N ASN A 127 8.49 -3.47 -16.97
CA ASN A 127 9.86 -3.03 -16.70
C ASN A 127 10.90 -4.11 -17.06
N ASP A 128 10.70 -5.38 -16.72
CA ASP A 128 11.65 -6.44 -17.10
C ASP A 128 11.74 -6.57 -18.62
N VAL A 129 10.60 -6.47 -19.33
CA VAL A 129 10.57 -6.52 -20.79
C VAL A 129 11.33 -5.35 -21.42
N ILE A 130 11.13 -4.12 -20.93
CA ILE A 130 11.80 -2.92 -21.44
C ILE A 130 13.31 -2.96 -21.12
N GLU A 131 13.68 -3.32 -19.89
CA GLU A 131 15.09 -3.43 -19.48
C GLU A 131 15.81 -4.53 -20.23
N ALA A 132 15.16 -5.68 -20.43
CA ALA A 132 15.71 -6.78 -21.21
C ALA A 132 16.07 -6.32 -22.63
N ARG A 133 15.24 -5.49 -23.26
CA ARG A 133 15.52 -4.90 -24.58
C ARG A 133 16.70 -3.95 -24.55
N LYS A 134 16.73 -3.02 -23.58
CA LYS A 134 17.83 -2.08 -23.42
C LYS A 134 19.17 -2.81 -23.28
N MET A 135 19.16 -3.91 -22.54
CA MET A 135 20.33 -4.75 -22.28
C MET A 135 20.55 -5.86 -23.32
N GLN A 136 19.74 -5.90 -24.41
CA GLN A 136 19.76 -6.93 -25.45
C GLN A 136 19.74 -8.38 -24.93
N ARG A 137 19.07 -8.63 -23.80
CA ARG A 137 18.86 -9.95 -23.22
C ARG A 137 17.43 -10.44 -23.46
N LYS A 138 17.20 -11.74 -23.25
CA LYS A 138 15.84 -12.29 -23.19
C LYS A 138 15.17 -11.84 -21.89
N SER A 139 13.90 -11.45 -21.97
CA SER A 139 13.07 -11.17 -20.78
C SER A 139 12.78 -12.45 -20.03
N THR A 140 12.80 -12.40 -18.71
CA THR A 140 12.34 -13.48 -17.83
C THR A 140 10.87 -13.32 -17.45
N ALA A 141 10.23 -12.27 -17.97
CA ALA A 141 8.86 -11.90 -17.68
C ALA A 141 7.86 -13.05 -17.88
N LYS A 142 6.91 -13.17 -16.95
CA LYS A 142 5.80 -14.12 -17.09
C LYS A 142 4.77 -13.59 -18.09
N TRP A 143 4.52 -14.37 -19.14
CA TRP A 143 3.51 -14.07 -20.16
C TRP A 143 2.24 -14.89 -19.92
N TYR A 144 1.09 -14.23 -19.96
CA TYR A 144 -0.24 -14.81 -19.91
C TYR A 144 -0.77 -14.99 -21.33
N LEU A 145 -1.39 -16.13 -21.63
CA LEU A 145 -2.06 -16.40 -22.89
C LEU A 145 -3.57 -16.26 -22.72
N THR A 146 -4.21 -15.49 -23.58
CA THR A 146 -5.67 -15.36 -23.63
C THR A 146 -6.13 -15.66 -25.05
N ALA A 147 -6.82 -16.78 -25.21
CA ALA A 147 -7.36 -17.20 -26.50
C ALA A 147 -8.44 -16.23 -27.00
N ALA A 148 -8.65 -16.19 -28.32
CA ALA A 148 -9.69 -15.36 -28.93
C ALA A 148 -11.07 -15.58 -28.26
N GLY A 149 -11.75 -14.49 -27.87
CA GLY A 149 -13.07 -14.53 -27.26
C GLY A 149 -13.12 -15.00 -25.80
N THR A 150 -11.96 -15.24 -25.17
CA THR A 150 -11.89 -15.71 -23.78
C THR A 150 -11.44 -14.62 -22.81
N THR A 151 -11.63 -14.89 -21.53
CA THR A 151 -11.34 -13.97 -20.44
C THR A 151 -10.26 -14.55 -19.54
N THR A 152 -9.30 -13.74 -19.12
CA THR A 152 -8.22 -14.15 -18.21
C THR A 152 -8.14 -13.22 -17.02
N THR A 153 -8.11 -13.80 -15.82
CA THR A 153 -7.89 -13.09 -14.55
C THR A 153 -6.40 -12.95 -14.27
N PHE A 154 -5.95 -11.77 -13.88
CA PHE A 154 -4.56 -11.51 -13.53
C PHE A 154 -4.44 -10.45 -12.44
N GLU A 155 -3.26 -10.33 -11.85
CA GLU A 155 -2.97 -9.34 -10.81
C GLU A 155 -1.71 -8.56 -11.20
N PHE A 156 -1.71 -7.26 -10.94
CA PHE A 156 -0.48 -6.48 -11.02
C PHE A 156 0.42 -6.85 -9.84
N PRO A 157 1.72 -7.08 -10.05
CA PRO A 157 2.65 -7.30 -8.95
C PRO A 157 2.55 -6.13 -7.98
N THR A 158 2.19 -6.41 -6.74
CA THR A 158 2.25 -5.41 -5.67
C THR A 158 3.73 -5.07 -5.50
N LYS A 159 4.15 -3.88 -5.96
CA LYS A 159 5.52 -3.45 -5.67
C LYS A 159 5.64 -3.30 -4.17
N ARG A 160 6.79 -3.75 -3.65
CA ARG A 160 7.10 -3.59 -2.24
C ARG A 160 7.01 -2.11 -1.93
N LEU A 161 6.18 -1.73 -0.96
CA LEU A 161 6.15 -0.38 -0.39
C LEU A 161 7.51 -0.08 0.23
N ALA A 162 8.49 0.24 -0.60
CA ALA A 162 9.56 1.12 -0.18
C ALA A 162 8.87 2.45 0.05
N ILE A 163 8.74 2.81 1.32
CA ILE A 163 8.34 4.12 1.77
C ILE A 163 9.13 5.11 0.90
N ILE A 164 8.43 5.99 0.18
CA ILE A 164 8.93 6.91 -0.87
C ILE A 164 8.93 6.32 -2.29
N ASP A 165 7.75 6.19 -2.89
CA ASP A 165 7.53 6.81 -4.19
C ASP A 165 6.02 7.10 -4.35
N SER A 166 5.64 8.36 -4.27
CA SER A 166 4.25 8.82 -4.46
C SER A 166 3.95 9.07 -5.94
N SER A 167 4.45 8.20 -6.80
CA SER A 167 3.94 8.08 -8.16
C SER A 167 2.80 7.07 -8.07
N GLU A 168 1.57 7.44 -8.44
CA GLU A 168 0.56 6.42 -8.71
C GLU A 168 1.15 5.48 -9.76
N GLU A 169 1.63 4.32 -9.31
CA GLU A 169 2.43 3.45 -10.14
C GLU A 169 1.56 2.95 -11.29
N MET A 170 1.80 3.52 -12.47
CA MET A 170 1.02 3.28 -13.67
C MET A 170 0.94 1.77 -13.91
N ARG A 171 -0.26 1.23 -13.80
CA ARG A 171 -0.53 -0.20 -14.01
C ARG A 171 -0.43 -0.47 -15.51
N GLN A 172 0.73 -0.92 -15.97
CA GLN A 172 0.97 -1.10 -17.40
C GLN A 172 0.96 -2.55 -17.84
N LEU A 173 0.49 -2.78 -19.06
CA LEU A 173 0.54 -4.06 -19.74
C LEU A 173 1.25 -3.93 -21.09
N ILE A 174 2.02 -4.95 -21.45
CA ILE A 174 2.44 -5.14 -22.85
C ILE A 174 1.60 -6.27 -23.42
N VAL A 175 1.05 -6.06 -24.61
CA VAL A 175 0.24 -7.05 -25.33
C VAL A 175 0.92 -7.40 -26.65
N ARG A 176 0.88 -8.67 -27.01
CA ARG A 176 1.32 -9.24 -28.28
C ARG A 176 0.16 -10.03 -28.86
N VAL A 177 -0.32 -9.63 -30.02
CA VAL A 177 -1.33 -10.40 -30.75
C VAL A 177 -0.59 -11.27 -31.77
N ASP A 178 -0.95 -12.54 -31.88
CA ASP A 178 -0.30 -13.45 -32.83
C ASP A 178 -0.49 -12.93 -34.28
N GLY A 179 0.61 -12.80 -35.02
CA GLY A 179 0.64 -12.22 -36.38
C GLY A 179 0.77 -10.69 -36.44
N TRP A 180 0.87 -10.01 -35.30
CA TRP A 180 1.01 -8.56 -35.22
C TRP A 180 2.27 -8.16 -34.46
N ASP A 181 2.80 -6.99 -34.79
CA ASP A 181 3.90 -6.40 -34.03
C ASP A 181 3.43 -6.07 -32.61
N GLU A 182 4.36 -6.18 -31.66
CA GLU A 182 4.08 -5.85 -30.26
C GLU A 182 3.67 -4.38 -30.11
N ILE A 183 2.62 -4.15 -29.34
CA ILE A 183 2.14 -2.79 -29.05
C ILE A 183 2.92 -2.13 -27.91
N SER A 184 2.98 -0.80 -27.93
CA SER A 184 3.51 -0.01 -26.82
C SER A 184 2.76 -0.30 -25.51
N PRO A 185 3.42 -0.18 -24.33
CA PRO A 185 2.77 -0.36 -23.04
C PRO A 185 1.43 0.38 -22.93
N VAL A 186 0.42 -0.32 -22.41
CA VAL A 186 -0.94 0.17 -22.21
C VAL A 186 -1.16 0.41 -20.72
N ASN A 187 -1.57 1.62 -20.37
CA ASN A 187 -1.93 1.97 -18.99
C ASN A 187 -3.34 1.48 -18.69
N VAL A 188 -3.51 0.89 -17.51
CA VAL A 188 -4.76 0.35 -17.00
C VAL A 188 -5.16 1.19 -15.80
N ASP A 189 -5.76 2.34 -16.08
CA ASP A 189 -6.15 3.31 -15.05
C ASP A 189 -7.59 3.04 -14.55
N ALA A 190 -8.44 2.46 -15.40
CA ALA A 190 -9.82 2.10 -15.08
C ALA A 190 -10.34 0.91 -15.93
N VAL A 191 -11.53 0.42 -15.59
CA VAL A 191 -12.28 -0.56 -16.39
C VAL A 191 -12.74 0.11 -17.69
N GLY A 192 -12.37 -0.45 -18.85
CA GLY A 192 -12.78 0.09 -20.13
C GLY A 192 -12.21 -0.67 -21.33
N THR A 193 -12.62 -0.26 -22.53
CA THR A 193 -12.13 -0.81 -23.80
C THR A 193 -10.97 0.04 -24.31
N TYR A 194 -9.84 -0.59 -24.61
CA TYR A 194 -8.63 0.07 -25.06
C TYR A 194 -8.39 -0.18 -26.55
N PHE A 195 -8.18 0.88 -27.32
CA PHE A 195 -7.85 0.80 -28.74
C PHE A 195 -6.37 1.16 -28.96
N ARG A 196 -5.65 0.32 -29.70
CA ARG A 196 -4.26 0.54 -30.12
C ARG A 196 -4.10 0.10 -31.57
N LEU A 197 -3.31 0.88 -32.31
CA LEU A 197 -2.93 0.53 -33.68
C LEU A 197 -1.71 -0.40 -33.59
N ALA A 198 -1.83 -1.59 -34.15
CA ALA A 198 -0.72 -2.52 -34.36
C ALA A 198 -0.49 -2.67 -35.86
N MET A 199 0.77 -2.85 -36.26
CA MET A 199 1.12 -3.18 -37.64
C MET A 199 1.14 -4.70 -37.78
N HIS A 200 0.63 -5.20 -38.90
CA HIS A 200 0.73 -6.62 -39.21
C HIS A 200 2.21 -6.98 -39.34
N SER A 201 2.68 -7.98 -38.59
CA SER A 201 4.08 -8.41 -38.70
C SER A 201 4.21 -9.15 -40.03
N ALA A 202 4.68 -8.47 -41.07
CA ALA A 202 5.07 -9.14 -42.29
C ALA A 202 6.20 -10.10 -41.93
N SER A 203 5.94 -11.40 -42.06
CA SER A 203 6.90 -12.48 -41.86
C SER A 203 8.28 -12.10 -42.40
N ARG A 204 9.29 -12.06 -41.52
CA ARG A 204 10.69 -12.23 -41.94
C ARG A 204 10.98 -13.72 -42.10
#